data_AF-A0A921BBZ8-F1
#
_entry.id   AF-A0A921BBZ8-F1
#
_cell.length_a   1.000
_cell.length_b   1.000
_cell.length_c   1.000
_cell.angle_alpha   90.00
_cell.angle_beta   90.00
_cell.angle_gamma   90.00
#
_symmetry.space_group_name_H-M   'P 1'
#
loop_
_entity.id
_entity.type
_entity.pdbx_description
1 polymer ?
#
loop_
_entity_poly.entity_id
_entity_poly.type
_entity_poly.pdbx_seq_one_letter_code
_entity_poly.pdbx_strand_id
1 'polypeptide(L)' 'MVISTSNAFHREDQEDLKLLANPYQVVEIQVSSKPVGQPDILISLAEAQNAKEASTKIQNYLKEKKNSYGP' A
#
# COMPACT_ATOMS: atom_id res chain seq x y z
N MET A 1 -37.87 -9.53 -24.72
CA MET A 1 -37.74 -9.55 -23.25
C MET A 1 -36.28 -9.31 -22.92
N VAL A 2 -35.92 -8.09 -22.52
CA VAL A 2 -34.59 -7.78 -22.00
C VAL A 2 -34.81 -7.45 -20.53
N ILE A 3 -34.29 -8.31 -19.65
CA ILE A 3 -34.33 -8.06 -18.21
C ILE A 3 -33.29 -6.98 -17.94
N SER A 4 -33.75 -5.75 -17.70
CA SER A 4 -32.91 -4.65 -17.25
C SER A 4 -32.84 -4.72 -15.73
N THR A 5 -31.76 -5.28 -15.19
CA THR A 5 -31.38 -5.02 -13.81
C THR A 5 -30.72 -3.64 -13.80
N SER A 6 -31.47 -2.66 -13.31
CA SER A 6 -30.97 -1.33 -12.99
C SER A 6 -29.80 -1.49 -12.02
N ASN A 7 -28.55 -1.40 -12.51
CA ASN A 7 -27.37 -1.40 -11.67
C ASN A 7 -27.29 -0.01 -11.01
N ALA A 8 -28.03 0.13 -9.92
CA ALA A 8 -27.77 1.14 -8.92
C ALA A 8 -26.34 0.91 -8.41
N PHE A 9 -25.54 1.97 -8.35
CA PHE A 9 -24.11 2.02 -7.98
C PHE A 9 -23.12 1.83 -9.15
N HIS A 10 -22.70 2.96 -9.73
CA HIS A 10 -21.51 3.04 -10.61
C HIS A 10 -20.58 4.20 -10.21
N ARG A 11 -20.68 4.72 -8.97
CA ARG A 11 -19.76 5.78 -8.51
C ARG A 11 -18.48 5.22 -7.88
N GLU A 12 -18.51 4.02 -7.32
CA GLU A 12 -17.34 3.36 -6.71
C GLU A 12 -16.40 2.76 -7.77
N ASP A 13 -16.92 2.20 -8.88
CA ASP A 13 -16.10 1.60 -9.95
C ASP A 13 -15.14 2.59 -10.66
N GLN A 14 -15.47 3.88 -10.66
CA GLN A 14 -14.62 4.92 -11.28
C GLN A 14 -13.36 5.22 -10.47
N GLU A 15 -13.36 4.98 -9.16
CA GLU A 15 -12.14 5.08 -8.35
C GLU A 15 -11.23 3.86 -8.57
N ASP A 16 -11.82 2.66 -8.67
CA ASP A 16 -11.08 1.43 -8.94
C ASP A 16 -10.36 1.43 -10.30
N LEU A 17 -10.99 2.01 -11.33
CA LEU A 17 -10.36 2.13 -12.65
C LEU A 17 -9.14 3.07 -12.68
N LYS A 18 -9.06 4.07 -11.79
CA LYS A 18 -7.88 4.95 -11.69
C LYS A 18 -6.67 4.23 -11.08
N LEU A 19 -6.88 3.25 -10.21
CA LEU A 19 -5.84 2.37 -9.67
C LEU A 19 -5.21 1.50 -10.77
N LEU A 20 -5.98 1.14 -11.79
CA LEU A 20 -5.50 0.39 -12.95
C LEU A 20 -4.76 1.25 -13.98
N ALA A 21 -5.05 2.56 -14.01
CA ALA A 21 -4.50 3.48 -15.00
C ALA A 21 -3.16 4.12 -14.59
N ASN A 22 -2.87 4.21 -13.29
CA ASN A 22 -1.62 4.75 -12.78
C ASN A 22 -0.91 3.72 -11.89
N PRO A 23 0.32 3.29 -12.21
CA PRO A 23 1.08 2.45 -11.30
C PRO A 23 1.43 3.26 -10.06
N TYR A 24 0.63 3.12 -9.01
CA TYR A 24 1.02 3.60 -7.69
C TYR A 24 2.20 2.78 -7.21
N GLN A 25 3.20 3.45 -6.67
CA GLN A 25 4.34 2.75 -6.09
C GLN A 25 3.87 1.98 -4.86
N VAL A 26 3.80 0.66 -4.99
CA VAL A 26 3.51 -0.26 -3.89
C VAL A 26 4.76 -0.40 -3.03
N VAL A 27 4.58 -0.37 -1.71
CA VAL A 27 5.64 -0.63 -0.73
C VAL A 27 5.23 -1.88 0.05
N GLU A 28 6.03 -2.94 -0.03
CA GLU A 28 5.79 -4.17 0.71
C GLU A 28 6.37 -4.06 2.13
N ILE A 29 5.51 -4.25 3.13
CA ILE A 29 5.93 -4.27 4.54
C ILE A 29 5.69 -5.68 5.07
N GLN A 30 6.77 -6.37 5.44
CA GLN A 30 6.69 -7.69 6.04
C GLN A 30 6.92 -7.59 7.55
N VAL A 31 5.99 -8.13 8.34
CA VAL A 31 6.15 -8.28 9.79
C VAL A 31 6.54 -9.72 10.11
N SER A 32 7.81 -9.95 10.44
CA SER A 32 8.31 -11.30 10.74
C SER A 32 9.69 -11.28 11.41
N SER A 33 10.11 -12.42 11.96
CA SER A 33 11.49 -12.61 12.44
C SER A 33 12.49 -12.93 11.33
N LYS A 34 12.03 -13.29 10.13
CA LYS A 34 12.85 -13.63 8.97
C LYS A 34 12.18 -13.16 7.69
N PRO A 35 12.89 -12.43 6.81
CA PRO A 35 12.31 -11.99 5.55
C PRO A 35 11.97 -13.20 4.67
N VAL A 36 10.86 -13.09 3.96
CA VAL A 36 10.47 -14.01 2.89
C VAL A 36 10.58 -13.20 1.62
N GLY A 37 11.51 -13.57 0.74
CA GLY A 37 11.82 -12.77 -0.44
C GLY A 37 12.60 -11.50 -0.11
N GLN A 38 12.23 -10.38 -0.74
CA GLN A 38 12.91 -9.08 -0.62
C GLN A 38 11.87 -7.98 -0.39
N PRO A 39 11.26 -7.90 0.82
CA PRO A 39 10.32 -6.84 1.12
C PRO A 39 11.04 -5.49 1.15
N ASP A 40 10.32 -4.42 0.80
CA ASP A 40 10.83 -3.05 0.91
C ASP A 40 11.16 -2.69 2.37
N ILE A 41 10.33 -3.14 3.31
CA ILE A 41 10.50 -2.94 4.75
C ILE A 41 10.29 -4.25 5.49
N LEU A 42 11.27 -4.65 6.30
CA LEU A 42 11.11 -5.71 7.30
C LEU A 42 10.93 -5.11 8.69
N ILE A 43 9.82 -5.44 9.35
CA ILE A 43 9.53 -5.07 10.73
C ILE A 43 9.54 -6.35 11.57
N SER A 44 10.33 -6.36 12.63
CA SER A 44 10.35 -7.47 13.58
C SER A 44 9.08 -7.50 14.44
N LEU A 45 8.77 -8.65 15.03
CA LEU A 45 7.64 -8.78 15.96
C LEU A 45 7.78 -7.88 17.21
N ALA A 46 9.00 -7.54 17.61
CA ALA A 46 9.26 -6.64 18.73
C ALA A 46 8.95 -5.19 18.33
N GLU A 47 9.45 -4.72 17.19
CA GLU A 47 9.16 -3.39 16.65
C GLU A 47 7.65 -3.21 16.38
N ALA A 48 6.98 -4.25 15.88
CA ALA A 48 5.54 -4.21 15.58
C ALA A 48 4.64 -4.07 16.82
N GLN A 49 5.10 -4.52 18.00
CA GLN A 49 4.37 -4.32 19.25
C GLN A 49 4.39 -2.86 19.71
N ASN A 50 5.35 -2.06 19.22
CA ASN A 50 5.43 -0.63 19.48
C ASN A 50 4.96 0.15 18.26
N ALA A 51 3.68 0.50 18.24
CA ALA A 51 3.06 1.22 17.13
C ALA A 51 3.79 2.53 16.75
N LYS A 52 4.38 3.23 17.73
CA LYS A 52 5.14 4.46 17.48
C LYS A 52 6.44 4.17 16.74
N GLU A 53 7.15 3.13 17.13
CA GLU A 53 8.42 2.72 16.51
C GLU A 53 8.20 2.18 15.11
N ALA A 54 7.22 1.28 14.94
CA ALA A 54 6.83 0.75 13.64
C ALA A 54 6.39 1.86 12.66
N SER A 55 5.53 2.78 13.11
CA SER A 55 5.08 3.91 12.27
C SER A 55 6.22 4.87 11.91
N THR A 56 7.14 5.13 12.84
CA THR A 56 8.33 5.96 12.57
C THR A 56 9.21 5.33 11.49
N LYS A 57 9.46 4.02 11.58
CA LYS A 57 10.25 3.28 10.59
C LYS A 57 9.63 3.37 9.18
N ILE A 58 8.32 3.16 9.07
CA ILE A 58 7.58 3.26 7.80
C ILE A 58 7.65 4.69 7.26
N GLN A 59 7.41 5.70 8.10
CA GLN A 59 7.44 7.09 7.67
C GLN A 59 8.83 7.53 7.18
N ASN A 60 9.90 7.08 7.84
CA ASN A 60 11.26 7.39 7.41
C ASN A 60 11.56 6.77 6.04
N TYR A 61 11.22 5.50 5.83
CA TYR A 61 11.37 4.85 4.53
C TYR A 61 10.62 5.61 3.42
N LEU A 62 9.35 5.98 3.66
CA LEU A 62 8.55 6.71 2.68
C LEU A 62 9.13 8.10 2.36
N LYS A 63 9.69 8.81 3.35
CA LYS A 63 10.37 10.10 3.16
C LYS A 63 11.62 9.95 2.31
N GLU A 64 12.44 8.93 2.57
CA GLU A 64 13.64 8.65 1.79
C GLU A 64 13.30 8.32 0.35
N LYS A 65 12.31 7.46 0.10
CA LYS A 65 11.84 7.17 -1.27
C LYS A 65 11.32 8.40 -2.00
N LYS A 66 10.59 9.29 -1.30
CA LYS A 66 10.10 10.54 -1.89
C LYS A 66 11.24 11.45 -2.34
N ASN A 67 12.37 11.45 -1.64
CA ASN A 67 13.56 12.24 -2.02
C ASN A 67 14.39 11.60 -3.15
N SER A 68 14.19 10.31 -3.46
CA SER A 68 14.82 9.65 -4.62
C SER A 68 14.10 9.89 -5.95
N TYR A 69 12.86 10.40 -5.93
CA TYR A 69 12.19 10.91 -7.11
C TYR A 69 12.36 12.44 -7.14
N GLY A 70 13.38 12.90 -7.87
CA GLY A 70 13.62 14.33 -8.14
C GLY A 70 12.60 14.94 -9.11
N PRO A 71 12.65 16.28 -9.34
CA PRO A 71 11.61 17.10 -9.99
C PRO A 71 11.24 16.68 -11.42
#